data_AF-Q2QDE1-F1
#
_entry.id   AF-Q2QDE1-F1
#
_cell.length_a   1.000
_cell.length_b   1.000
_cell.length_c   1.000
_cell.angle_alpha   90.00
_cell.angle_beta   90.00
_cell.angle_gamma   90.00
#
_symmetry.space_group_name_H-M   'P 1'
#
loop_
_entity.id
_entity.type
_entity.pdbx_description
1 polymer ?
#
loop_
_entity_poly.entity_id
_entity_poly.type
_entity_poly.pdbx_seq_one_letter_code
_entity_poly.pdbx_strand_id
1 'polypeptide(L)'
;KPGLSAFADQPKKGAATVRLLLDLAQKEVPSTQWSHTPIVLRATAGLRLLPVNQSDALLSEVREVFQESPFLVPENSVSIINGADEGIFAWITVNFLTGRLHSHRSVGILDLGGGSTQITFLPLTKNTLDQTPHDFLASVELFNSTYRLYTHSYLGLGLK
;
A
#
# COMPACT_ATOMS: atom_id res chain seq x y z
N LYS A 1 -5.92 -16.24 2.88
CA LYS A 1 -5.71 -16.32 4.35
C LYS A 1 -4.89 -17.58 4.66
N PRO A 2 -3.94 -17.55 5.61
CA PRO A 2 -3.49 -16.36 6.36
C PRO A 2 -2.77 -15.34 5.43
N GLY A 3 -2.27 -14.24 5.99
CA GLY A 3 -1.45 -13.25 5.25
C GLY A 3 0.02 -13.66 5.18
N LEU A 4 0.82 -12.93 4.38
CA LEU A 4 2.25 -13.23 4.16
C LEU A 4 3.08 -13.33 5.44
N SER A 5 2.78 -12.52 6.46
CA SER A 5 3.53 -12.53 7.73
C SER A 5 3.43 -13.85 8.50
N ALA A 6 2.37 -14.63 8.29
CA ALA A 6 2.24 -15.96 8.90
C ALA A 6 3.23 -16.99 8.33
N PHE A 7 3.94 -16.64 7.26
CA PHE A 7 4.94 -17.48 6.60
C PHE A 7 6.36 -16.94 6.80
N ALA A 8 6.60 -16.14 7.85
CA ALA A 8 7.92 -15.56 8.16
C ALA A 8 9.05 -16.60 8.15
N ASP A 9 8.80 -17.79 8.70
CA ASP A 9 9.78 -18.89 8.75
C ASP A 9 9.71 -19.82 7.52
N GLN A 10 8.74 -19.62 6.63
CA GLN A 10 8.54 -20.43 5.42
C GLN A 10 8.31 -19.56 4.17
N PRO A 11 9.28 -18.71 3.77
CA PRO A 11 9.11 -17.72 2.68
C PRO A 11 8.55 -18.29 1.38
N LYS A 12 9.07 -19.44 0.94
CA LYS A 12 8.60 -20.15 -0.27
C LYS A 12 7.11 -20.50 -0.22
N LYS A 13 6.60 -20.92 0.94
CA LYS A 13 5.17 -21.20 1.10
C LYS A 13 4.35 -19.92 1.04
N GLY A 14 4.86 -18.82 1.62
CA GLY A 14 4.25 -17.50 1.50
C GLY A 14 4.14 -17.06 0.04
N ALA A 15 5.24 -17.12 -0.71
CA ALA A 15 5.27 -16.76 -2.13
C ALA A 15 4.37 -17.64 -3.00
N ALA A 16 4.27 -18.95 -2.70
CA ALA A 16 3.34 -19.84 -3.38
C ALA A 16 1.87 -19.37 -3.25
N THR A 17 1.47 -18.76 -2.12
CA THR A 17 0.12 -18.19 -1.99
C THR A 17 -0.10 -16.97 -2.89
N VAL A 18 0.96 -16.20 -3.17
CA VAL A 18 0.90 -15.07 -4.11
C VAL A 18 0.78 -15.56 -5.55
N ARG A 19 1.47 -16.65 -5.90
CA ARG A 19 1.34 -17.28 -7.22
C ARG A 19 -0.10 -17.66 -7.54
N LEU A 20 -0.82 -18.24 -6.58
CA LEU A 20 -2.25 -18.56 -6.74
C LEU A 20 -3.10 -17.34 -7.09
N LEU A 21 -2.76 -16.16 -6.57
CA LEU A 21 -3.46 -14.91 -6.90
C LEU A 21 -3.08 -14.41 -8.31
N LEU A 22 -1.83 -14.55 -8.72
CA LEU A 22 -1.39 -14.22 -10.08
C LEU A 22 -2.03 -15.15 -11.12
N ASP A 23 -2.15 -16.45 -10.82
CA ASP A 23 -2.82 -17.42 -11.70
C ASP A 23 -4.30 -17.08 -11.90
N LEU A 24 -4.95 -16.51 -10.87
CA LEU A 24 -6.30 -15.97 -11.00
C LEU A 24 -6.31 -14.71 -11.87
N ALA A 25 -5.39 -13.77 -11.64
CA ALA A 25 -5.28 -12.56 -12.46
C ALA A 25 -5.04 -12.87 -13.95
N GLN A 26 -4.23 -13.89 -14.27
CA GLN A 26 -3.99 -14.32 -15.66
C GLN A 26 -5.26 -14.83 -16.36
N LYS A 27 -6.22 -15.40 -15.62
CA LYS A 27 -7.49 -15.87 -16.19
C LYS A 27 -8.44 -14.71 -16.52
N GLU A 28 -8.34 -13.61 -15.78
CA GLU A 28 -9.21 -12.43 -15.94
C GLU A 28 -8.64 -11.42 -16.93
N VAL A 29 -7.33 -11.22 -16.95
CA VAL A 29 -6.67 -10.29 -17.88
C VAL A 29 -6.47 -10.98 -19.23
N PRO A 30 -6.92 -10.40 -20.36
CA PRO A 30 -6.68 -10.97 -21.69
C PRO A 30 -5.19 -11.21 -21.95
N SER A 31 -4.84 -12.35 -22.57
CA SER A 31 -3.44 -12.73 -22.79
C SER A 31 -2.64 -11.73 -23.61
N THR A 32 -3.29 -11.00 -24.52
CA THR A 32 -2.67 -9.94 -25.32
C THR A 32 -2.27 -8.70 -24.49
N GLN A 33 -2.78 -8.57 -23.27
CA GLN A 33 -2.53 -7.46 -22.36
C GLN A 33 -1.53 -7.80 -21.25
N TRP A 34 -1.12 -9.06 -21.08
CA TRP A 34 -0.26 -9.47 -19.97
C TRP A 34 1.04 -8.65 -19.90
N SER A 35 1.79 -8.57 -21.00
CA SER A 35 3.05 -7.82 -21.05
C SER A 35 2.91 -6.30 -20.89
N HIS A 36 1.69 -5.77 -20.91
CA HIS A 36 1.38 -4.34 -20.75
C HIS A 36 0.69 -4.02 -19.41
N THR A 37 0.34 -5.05 -18.62
CA THR A 37 -0.38 -4.90 -17.37
C THR A 37 0.61 -4.93 -16.21
N PRO A 38 0.90 -3.78 -15.55
CA PRO A 38 1.82 -3.75 -14.43
C PRO A 38 1.23 -4.46 -13.21
N ILE A 39 2.02 -5.32 -12.59
CA ILE A 39 1.69 -5.91 -11.29
C ILE A 39 2.55 -5.31 -10.17
N VAL A 40 1.90 -5.01 -9.05
CA VAL A 40 2.56 -4.48 -7.86
C VAL A 40 2.01 -5.15 -6.60
N LEU A 41 2.89 -5.41 -5.65
CA LEU A 41 2.58 -5.87 -4.30
C LEU A 41 3.17 -4.89 -3.29
N ARG A 42 2.31 -4.44 -2.38
CA ARG A 42 2.64 -3.53 -1.28
C ARG A 42 2.26 -4.21 0.03
N ALA A 43 3.25 -4.70 0.76
CA ALA A 43 3.03 -5.30 2.07
C ALA A 43 2.89 -4.21 3.15
N THR A 44 1.98 -4.40 4.10
CA THR A 44 1.62 -3.39 5.11
C THR A 44 2.17 -3.78 6.49
N ALA A 45 1.49 -3.38 7.59
CA ALA A 45 1.95 -3.52 8.97
C ALA A 45 2.40 -4.93 9.35
N GLY A 46 1.75 -5.96 8.82
CA GLY A 46 2.10 -7.35 9.12
C GLY A 46 3.55 -7.70 8.80
N LEU A 47 4.11 -7.17 7.70
CA LEU A 47 5.53 -7.35 7.37
C LEU A 47 6.42 -6.30 8.05
N ARG A 48 5.91 -5.08 8.30
CA ARG A 48 6.65 -4.03 9.05
C ARG A 48 7.03 -4.47 10.47
N LEU A 49 6.24 -5.36 11.07
CA LEU A 49 6.45 -5.90 12.42
C LEU A 49 7.42 -7.08 12.47
N LEU A 50 7.82 -7.64 11.32
CA LEU A 50 8.78 -8.74 11.28
C LEU A 50 10.23 -8.24 11.37
N PRO A 51 11.15 -9.08 11.86
CA PRO A 51 12.58 -8.89 11.65
C PRO A 51 12.89 -8.67 10.15
N VAL A 52 13.76 -7.70 9.86
CA VAL A 52 14.09 -7.27 8.48
C VAL A 52 14.52 -8.43 7.59
N ASN A 53 15.33 -9.35 8.12
CA ASN A 53 15.79 -10.53 7.40
C ASN A 53 14.64 -11.47 6.99
N GLN A 54 13.61 -11.62 7.84
CA GLN A 54 12.45 -12.45 7.52
C GLN A 54 11.54 -11.77 6.49
N SER A 55 11.30 -10.46 6.63
CA SER A 55 10.52 -9.72 5.64
C SER A 55 11.22 -9.70 4.28
N ASP A 56 12.54 -9.51 4.24
CA ASP A 56 13.31 -9.48 3.00
C ASP A 56 13.33 -10.85 2.32
N ALA A 57 13.48 -11.92 3.08
CA ALA A 57 13.40 -13.28 2.54
C ALA A 57 12.03 -13.57 1.91
N LEU A 58 10.93 -13.16 2.57
CA LEU A 58 9.58 -13.24 2.02
C LEU A 58 9.42 -12.44 0.73
N LEU A 59 9.83 -11.18 0.72
CA LEU A 59 9.70 -10.32 -0.45
C LEU A 59 10.58 -10.81 -1.61
N SER A 60 11.74 -11.40 -1.33
CA SER A 60 12.62 -11.99 -2.34
C SER A 60 11.93 -13.14 -3.07
N GLU A 61 11.34 -14.09 -2.34
CA GLU A 61 10.59 -15.19 -2.96
C GLU A 61 9.36 -14.70 -3.74
N VAL A 62 8.70 -13.64 -3.28
CA VAL A 62 7.60 -13.00 -4.02
C VAL A 62 8.08 -12.32 -5.30
N ARG A 63 9.28 -11.72 -5.30
CA ARG A 63 9.88 -11.15 -6.51
C ARG A 63 10.15 -12.22 -7.56
N GLU A 64 10.68 -13.38 -7.17
CA GLU A 64 10.86 -14.51 -8.09
C GLU A 64 9.53 -14.94 -8.72
N VAL A 65 8.47 -15.07 -7.90
CA VAL A 65 7.11 -15.38 -8.38
C VAL A 65 6.59 -14.32 -9.37
N PHE A 66 6.89 -13.03 -9.14
CA PHE A 66 6.51 -11.95 -10.05
C PHE A 66 7.26 -12.06 -11.38
N GLN A 67 8.58 -12.31 -11.35
CA GLN A 67 9.44 -12.41 -12.54
C GLN A 67 9.07 -13.62 -13.42
N GLU A 68 8.58 -14.71 -12.83
CA GLU A 68 8.09 -15.86 -13.59
C GLU A 68 6.71 -15.63 -14.24
N SER A 69 6.00 -14.56 -13.85
CA SER A 69 4.67 -14.26 -14.40
C SER A 69 4.78 -13.56 -15.77
N PRO A 70 3.75 -13.67 -16.64
CA PRO A 70 3.77 -13.02 -17.95
C PRO A 70 3.46 -11.51 -17.88
N PHE A 71 3.22 -10.98 -16.68
CA PHE A 71 2.84 -9.59 -16.47
C PHE A 71 4.04 -8.65 -16.57
N LEU A 72 3.76 -7.36 -16.81
CA LEU A 72 4.78 -6.34 -16.67
C LEU A 72 5.17 -6.21 -15.19
N VAL A 73 6.47 -6.34 -14.89
CA VAL A 73 7.01 -6.20 -13.53
C VAL A 73 7.88 -4.95 -13.45
N PRO A 74 7.34 -3.80 -13.03
CA PRO A 74 8.14 -2.60 -12.85
C PRO A 74 9.21 -2.76 -11.77
N GLU A 75 10.21 -1.89 -11.78
CA GLU A 75 11.11 -1.72 -10.65
C GLU A 75 10.32 -1.39 -9.38
N ASN A 76 10.78 -1.90 -8.24
CA ASN A 76 10.10 -1.76 -6.96
C ASN A 76 8.64 -2.26 -6.98
N SER A 77 8.28 -3.20 -7.85
CA SER A 77 6.95 -3.83 -7.89
C SER A 77 6.59 -4.54 -6.59
N VAL A 78 7.56 -5.09 -5.87
CA VAL A 78 7.37 -5.79 -4.60
C VAL A 78 8.14 -5.08 -3.48
N SER A 79 7.41 -4.45 -2.56
CA SER A 79 7.97 -3.72 -1.43
C SER A 79 7.03 -3.66 -0.23
N ILE A 80 7.55 -3.26 0.92
CA ILE A 80 6.75 -2.84 2.07
C ILE A 80 6.41 -1.36 1.88
N ILE A 81 5.12 -1.04 1.98
CA ILE A 81 4.68 0.35 1.98
C ILE A 81 4.81 0.93 3.40
N ASN A 82 5.30 2.16 3.50
CA ASN A 82 5.28 2.86 4.77
C ASN A 82 3.82 3.22 5.13
N GLY A 83 3.56 3.45 6.42
CA GLY A 83 2.20 3.67 6.87
C GLY A 83 1.58 5.00 6.40
N ALA A 84 2.41 6.02 6.15
CA ALA A 84 1.96 7.31 5.65
C ALA A 84 1.42 7.20 4.22
N ASP A 85 2.16 6.50 3.34
CA ASP A 85 1.78 6.22 1.95
C ASP A 85 0.53 5.32 1.88
N GLU A 86 0.39 4.36 2.79
CA GLU A 86 -0.82 3.53 2.89
C GLU A 86 -2.05 4.40 3.16
N GLY A 87 -1.97 5.34 4.11
CA GLY A 87 -3.04 6.30 4.38
C GLY A 87 -3.30 7.27 3.22
N ILE A 88 -2.25 7.74 2.55
CA ILE A 88 -2.36 8.59 1.36
C ILE A 88 -3.08 7.86 0.24
N PHE A 89 -2.69 6.63 -0.11
CA PHE A 89 -3.36 5.87 -1.16
C PHE A 89 -4.82 5.61 -0.80
N ALA A 90 -5.14 5.27 0.45
CA ALA A 90 -6.52 5.14 0.90
C ALA A 90 -7.31 6.46 0.73
N TRP A 91 -6.73 7.60 1.10
CA TRP A 91 -7.34 8.92 0.92
C TRP A 91 -7.58 9.23 -0.56
N ILE A 92 -6.61 8.93 -1.44
CA ILE A 92 -6.74 9.10 -2.88
C ILE A 92 -7.89 8.24 -3.40
N THR A 93 -7.94 6.95 -3.03
CA THR A 93 -8.97 6.01 -3.48
C THR A 93 -10.37 6.51 -3.10
N VAL A 94 -10.59 6.89 -1.84
CA VAL A 94 -11.91 7.35 -1.38
C VAL A 94 -12.30 8.65 -2.08
N ASN A 95 -11.39 9.62 -2.20
CA ASN A 95 -11.70 10.88 -2.85
C ASN A 95 -11.86 10.74 -4.38
N PHE A 96 -11.18 9.78 -5.01
CA PHE A 96 -11.37 9.46 -6.42
C PHE A 96 -12.77 8.88 -6.65
N LEU A 97 -13.11 7.82 -5.92
CA LEU A 97 -14.40 7.12 -6.05
C LEU A 97 -15.60 8.00 -5.69
N THR A 98 -15.42 8.98 -4.80
CA THR A 98 -16.48 9.92 -4.41
C THR A 98 -16.50 11.22 -5.23
N GLY A 99 -15.63 11.37 -6.23
CA GLY A 99 -15.56 12.57 -7.07
C GLY A 99 -15.10 13.84 -6.33
N ARG A 100 -14.33 13.68 -5.25
CA ARG A 100 -13.92 14.76 -4.32
C ARG A 100 -12.44 15.12 -4.38
N LEU A 101 -11.62 14.45 -5.21
CA LEU A 101 -10.19 14.76 -5.31
C LEU A 101 -9.92 16.24 -5.58
N HIS A 102 -10.64 16.85 -6.51
CA HIS A 102 -10.49 18.27 -6.86
C HIS A 102 -11.31 19.21 -5.95
N SER A 103 -11.94 18.69 -4.90
CA SER A 103 -12.78 19.48 -4.01
C SER A 103 -11.97 20.03 -2.84
N HIS A 104 -12.25 21.27 -2.45
CA HIS A 104 -11.82 21.81 -1.16
C HIS A 104 -12.50 21.14 0.04
N ARG A 105 -13.44 20.20 -0.18
CA ARG A 105 -14.13 19.39 0.83
C ARG A 105 -13.94 17.91 0.55
N SER A 106 -12.69 17.48 0.55
CA SER A 106 -12.32 16.07 0.52
C SER A 106 -12.77 15.35 1.80
N VAL A 107 -12.87 14.04 1.71
CA VAL A 107 -13.19 13.16 2.84
C VAL A 107 -11.88 12.70 3.48
N GLY A 108 -11.79 12.80 4.80
CA GLY A 108 -10.73 12.18 5.57
C GLY A 108 -10.97 10.67 5.73
N ILE A 109 -9.90 9.90 5.87
CA ILE A 109 -9.96 8.45 6.08
C ILE A 109 -9.41 8.09 7.45
N LEU A 110 -9.96 7.01 8.00
CA LEU A 110 -9.41 6.26 9.10
C LEU A 110 -9.43 4.79 8.68
N ASP A 111 -8.24 4.19 8.56
CA ASP A 111 -8.08 2.79 8.17
C ASP A 111 -7.62 1.99 9.39
N LEU A 112 -8.48 1.12 9.88
CA LEU A 112 -8.24 0.27 11.04
C LEU A 112 -7.84 -1.13 10.55
N GLY A 113 -6.54 -1.32 10.39
CA GLY A 113 -5.94 -2.57 9.91
C GLY A 113 -5.72 -3.61 11.02
N GLY A 114 -5.06 -4.70 10.63
CA GLY A 114 -4.66 -5.75 11.57
C GLY A 114 -3.56 -5.30 12.53
N GLY A 115 -2.45 -4.78 11.99
CA GLY A 115 -1.27 -4.40 12.78
C GLY A 115 -1.00 -2.89 12.88
N SER A 116 -1.85 -2.04 12.31
CA SER A 116 -1.76 -0.58 12.42
C SER A 116 -3.11 0.08 12.20
N THR A 117 -3.20 1.34 12.64
CA THR A 117 -4.27 2.26 12.26
C THR A 117 -3.70 3.48 11.57
N GLN A 118 -4.33 3.93 10.49
CA GLN A 118 -3.94 5.09 9.71
C GLN A 118 -5.02 6.15 9.75
N ILE A 119 -4.61 7.42 9.77
CA ILE A 119 -5.49 8.58 9.61
C ILE A 119 -4.89 9.50 8.57
N THR A 120 -5.69 9.91 7.59
CA THR A 120 -5.24 10.83 6.53
C THR A 120 -6.37 11.78 6.14
N PHE A 121 -6.08 13.08 6.10
CA PHE A 121 -7.05 14.09 5.66
C PHE A 121 -6.36 15.34 5.11
N LEU A 122 -7.10 16.14 4.36
CA LEU A 122 -6.65 17.46 3.89
C LEU A 122 -6.97 18.51 4.97
N PRO A 123 -5.98 19.13 5.63
CA PRO A 123 -6.23 20.20 6.58
C PRO A 123 -6.82 21.43 5.88
N LEU A 124 -7.88 22.01 6.44
CA LEU A 124 -8.59 23.16 5.84
C LEU A 124 -8.13 24.52 6.38
N THR A 125 -7.41 24.54 7.50
CA THR A 125 -6.97 25.80 8.13
C THR A 125 -5.47 25.87 8.21
N LYS A 126 -4.94 27.09 8.02
CA LYS A 126 -3.50 27.36 8.19
C LYS A 126 -3.03 27.01 9.60
N ASN A 127 -3.84 27.29 10.62
CA ASN A 127 -3.52 26.95 11.99
C ASN A 127 -3.30 25.44 12.20
N THR A 128 -4.12 24.58 11.59
CA THR A 128 -3.90 23.12 11.65
C THR A 128 -2.57 22.73 11.00
N LEU A 129 -2.22 23.34 9.86
CA LEU A 129 -0.95 23.07 9.19
C LEU A 129 0.25 23.53 10.02
N ASP A 130 0.17 24.71 10.64
CA ASP A 130 1.26 25.31 11.42
C ASP A 130 1.50 24.56 12.75
N GLN A 131 0.45 23.97 13.33
CA GLN A 131 0.54 23.19 14.58
C GLN A 131 0.89 21.71 14.35
N THR A 132 0.80 21.21 13.12
CA THR A 132 1.07 19.80 12.82
C THR A 132 2.59 19.55 12.75
N PRO A 133 3.11 18.52 13.42
CA PRO A 133 4.51 18.11 13.25
C PRO A 133 4.84 17.86 11.78
N HIS A 134 6.01 18.33 11.33
CA HIS A 134 6.41 18.19 9.92
C HIS A 134 6.37 16.75 9.41
N ASP A 135 6.71 15.78 10.26
CA ASP A 135 6.72 14.35 9.91
C ASP A 135 5.32 13.77 9.63
N PHE A 136 4.26 14.49 9.99
CA PHE A 136 2.86 14.08 9.73
C PHE A 136 2.25 14.83 8.54
N LEU A 137 3.03 15.70 7.88
CA LEU A 137 2.61 16.40 6.69
C LEU A 137 3.26 15.77 5.46
N ALA A 138 2.44 15.32 4.51
CA ALA A 138 2.89 14.79 3.23
C ALA A 138 2.38 15.65 2.07
N SER A 139 3.25 15.93 1.11
CA SER A 139 2.90 16.62 -0.13
C SER A 139 2.78 15.61 -1.25
N VAL A 140 1.62 15.56 -1.91
CA VAL A 140 1.34 14.62 -2.99
C VAL A 140 0.88 15.39 -4.22
N GLU A 141 1.49 15.11 -5.37
CA GLU A 141 1.08 15.68 -6.64
C GLU A 141 0.14 14.71 -7.37
N LEU A 142 -1.08 15.16 -7.67
CA LEU A 142 -2.10 14.38 -8.36
C LEU A 142 -2.81 15.28 -9.36
N PHE A 143 -2.86 14.86 -10.63
CA PHE A 143 -3.59 15.57 -11.69
C PHE A 143 -3.26 17.07 -11.75
N ASN A 144 -1.97 17.41 -11.76
CA ASN A 144 -1.45 18.79 -11.77
C ASN A 144 -1.85 19.64 -10.55
N SER A 145 -2.19 19.01 -9.44
CA SER A 145 -2.51 19.68 -8.17
C SER A 145 -1.65 19.10 -7.04
N THR A 146 -1.09 19.97 -6.20
CA THR A 146 -0.35 19.55 -5.00
C THR A 146 -1.27 19.58 -3.79
N TYR A 147 -1.41 18.44 -3.11
CA TYR A 147 -2.16 18.29 -1.88
C TYR A 147 -1.20 18.16 -0.71
N ARG A 148 -1.36 19.00 0.30
CA ARG A 148 -0.62 18.91 1.56
C ARG A 148 -1.50 18.24 2.61
N LEU A 149 -1.33 16.94 2.78
CA LEU A 149 -2.15 16.09 3.62
C LEU A 149 -1.55 15.95 5.00
N TYR A 150 -2.40 15.88 6.03
CA TYR A 150 -2.04 15.24 7.28
C TYR A 150 -2.12 13.73 7.07
N THR A 151 -1.08 13.00 7.45
CA THR A 151 -1.10 11.53 7.45
C THR A 151 -0.29 10.99 8.62
N HIS A 152 -0.83 9.99 9.30
CA HIS A 152 -0.11 9.28 10.34
C HIS A 152 -0.51 7.82 10.43
N SER A 153 0.46 6.97 10.77
CA SER A 153 0.26 5.53 10.96
C SER A 153 0.72 5.13 12.35
N TYR A 154 -0.23 4.67 13.16
CA TYR A 154 0.02 4.10 14.46
C TYR A 154 0.31 2.59 14.33
N LEU A 155 1.59 2.24 14.16
CA LEU A 155 2.02 0.85 14.10
C LEU A 155 1.82 0.15 15.46
N GLY A 156 1.31 -1.09 15.45
CA GLY A 156 0.97 -1.84 16.66
C GLY A 156 -0.39 -1.48 17.26
N LEU A 157 -1.06 -0.43 16.79
CA LEU A 157 -2.42 -0.05 17.22
C LEU A 157 -3.47 -0.50 16.20
N GLY A 158 -3.36 -1.74 15.72
CA GLY A 158 -4.39 -2.38 14.91
C GLY A 158 -5.33 -3.25 15.74
N LEU A 159 -6.18 -4.02 15.08
CA LEU A 159 -7.14 -4.93 15.73
C LEU A 159 -6.53 -6.22 16.29
N LYS A 160 -5.28 -6.56 15.95
CA LYS A 160 -4.67 -7.87 16.22
C LYS A 160 -3.26 -7.77 16.78
#